data_AF-A0A6C0JW48-F1
#
_entry.id   AF-A0A6C0JW48-F1
#
_cell.length_a   1.000
_cell.length_b   1.000
_cell.length_c   1.000
_cell.angle_alpha   90.00
_cell.angle_beta   90.00
_cell.angle_gamma   90.00
#
_symmetry.space_group_name_H-M   'P 1'
#
loop_
_entity.id
_entity.type
_entity.pdbx_description
1 polymer ?
#
loop_
_entity_poly.entity_id
_entity_poly.type
_entity_poly.pdbx_seq_one_letter_code
_entity_poly.pdbx_strand_id
1 'polypeptide(L)'
;MNTRHTVNYYKHEFKSINHSFFLILDELTNAFPYTKTYPNIQSYSDRYVKDTGNMNQVRSVLYILKDTLQQDITTASNRVKVIVARISKIEKDNAKLQARLRILENKREGAIGFYDDNVKLYNLQLLENVILSICIAGLGYRIYHDKP
;
A
#
# COMPACT_ATOMS: atom_id res chain seq x y z
N MET A 1 22.97 8.80 -2.51
CA MET A 1 22.06 7.99 -3.35
C MET A 1 21.95 6.62 -2.70
N ASN A 2 20.75 6.19 -2.28
CA ASN A 2 20.56 4.87 -1.67
C ASN A 2 20.29 3.85 -2.80
N THR A 3 21.36 3.25 -3.32
CA THR A 3 21.28 2.23 -4.38
C THR A 3 20.63 0.99 -3.80
N ARG A 4 19.46 0.62 -4.34
CA ARG A 4 18.69 -0.51 -3.87
C ARG A 4 19.30 -1.79 -4.45
N HIS A 5 19.82 -2.65 -3.59
CA HIS A 5 20.41 -3.91 -4.04
C HIS A 5 19.32 -4.93 -4.37
N THR A 6 19.55 -5.71 -5.43
CA THR A 6 18.63 -6.78 -5.83
C THR A 6 19.02 -8.08 -5.16
N VAL A 7 18.11 -9.06 -5.12
CA VAL A 7 18.42 -10.41 -4.65
C VAL A 7 19.58 -11.03 -5.45
N ASN A 8 19.67 -10.72 -6.75
CA ASN A 8 20.75 -11.21 -7.60
C ASN A 8 22.10 -10.59 -7.25
N TYR A 9 22.13 -9.32 -6.84
CA TYR A 9 23.34 -8.69 -6.31
C TYR A 9 23.86 -9.45 -5.09
N TYR A 10 23.01 -9.70 -4.08
CA TYR A 10 23.44 -10.44 -2.88
C TYR A 10 23.87 -11.88 -3.18
N LYS A 11 23.20 -12.56 -4.11
CA LYS A 11 23.61 -13.91 -4.54
C LYS A 11 24.98 -13.89 -5.21
N HIS A 12 25.25 -12.88 -6.05
CA HIS A 12 26.53 -12.72 -6.71
C HIS A 12 27.65 -12.44 -5.69
N GLU A 13 27.45 -11.46 -4.81
CA GLU A 13 28.43 -11.09 -3.78
C GLU A 13 28.71 -12.26 -2.83
N PHE A 14 27.67 -12.95 -2.37
CA PHE A 14 27.83 -14.12 -1.52
C PHE A 14 28.62 -15.23 -2.22
N LYS A 15 28.34 -15.50 -3.50
CA LYS A 15 29.08 -16.49 -4.29
C LYS A 15 30.56 -16.10 -4.43
N SER A 16 30.84 -14.82 -4.67
CA SER A 16 32.19 -14.28 -4.76
C SER A 16 32.96 -14.47 -3.44
N ILE A 17 32.38 -14.04 -2.32
CA ILE A 17 32.95 -14.19 -0.98
C ILE A 17 33.19 -15.67 -0.65
N ASN A 18 32.21 -16.53 -0.94
CA ASN A 18 32.31 -17.97 -0.68
C ASN A 18 33.46 -18.60 -1.49
N HIS A 19 33.64 -18.21 -2.75
CA HIS A 19 34.76 -18.67 -3.56
C HIS A 19 36.11 -18.22 -2.99
N SER A 20 36.25 -16.94 -2.65
CA SER A 20 37.47 -16.40 -2.01
C SER A 20 37.76 -17.08 -0.67
N PHE A 21 36.73 -17.36 0.13
CA PHE A 21 36.87 -18.07 1.40
C PHE A 21 37.51 -19.45 1.21
N PHE A 22 37.00 -20.26 0.29
CA PHE A 22 37.56 -21.59 0.05
C PHE A 22 38.98 -21.56 -0.52
N LEU A 23 39.29 -20.62 -1.41
CA LEU A 23 40.65 -20.45 -1.92
C LEU A 23 41.63 -20.09 -0.79
N ILE A 24 41.31 -19.10 0.03
CA ILE A 24 42.18 -18.66 1.12
C ILE A 24 42.28 -19.72 2.23
N LEU A 25 41.20 -20.47 2.48
CA LEU A 25 41.22 -21.58 3.43
C LEU A 25 42.18 -22.67 2.98
N ASP A 26 42.19 -23.00 1.69
CA ASP A 26 43.13 -23.97 1.11
C ASP A 26 44.59 -23.46 1.24
N GLU A 27 44.84 -22.18 0.91
CA GLU A 27 46.16 -21.55 1.07
C GLU A 27 46.65 -21.60 2.53
N LEU A 28 45.79 -21.25 3.49
CA LEU A 28 46.07 -21.31 4.93
C LEU A 28 46.38 -22.73 5.40
N THR A 29 45.55 -23.69 4.98
CA THR A 29 45.71 -25.11 5.35
C THR A 29 47.03 -25.65 4.81
N ASN A 30 47.44 -25.20 3.63
CA ASN A 30 48.73 -25.55 3.04
C ASN A 30 49.91 -24.82 3.69
N ALA A 31 49.78 -23.55 4.08
CA ALA A 31 50.86 -22.76 4.69
C ALA A 31 51.15 -23.15 6.15
N PHE A 32 50.16 -23.67 6.87
CA PHE A 32 50.27 -23.99 8.30
C PHE A 32 51.30 -25.10 8.62
N PRO A 33 51.32 -26.26 7.94
CA PRO A 33 52.34 -27.28 8.18
C PRO A 33 53.76 -26.76 7.96
N TYR A 34 54.03 -26.04 6.86
CA TYR A 34 55.36 -25.53 6.56
C TYR A 34 55.88 -24.54 7.60
N THR A 35 55.01 -23.67 8.12
CA THR A 35 55.38 -22.75 9.21
C THR A 35 55.68 -23.46 10.52
N LYS A 36 54.97 -24.56 10.82
CA LYS A 36 55.21 -25.35 12.03
C LYS A 36 56.44 -26.24 11.92
N THR A 37 56.70 -26.80 10.75
CA THR A 37 57.85 -27.69 10.51
C THR A 37 59.16 -26.93 10.36
N TYR A 38 59.14 -25.73 9.75
CA TYR A 38 60.34 -24.94 9.48
C TYR A 38 60.24 -23.50 10.04
N PRO A 39 60.21 -23.33 11.37
CA PRO A 39 59.95 -22.02 12.00
C PRO A 39 61.04 -20.98 11.75
N ASN A 40 62.26 -21.41 11.43
CA ASN A 40 63.41 -20.51 11.21
C ASN A 40 63.45 -19.92 9.80
N ILE A 41 62.54 -20.34 8.91
CA ILE A 41 62.47 -19.85 7.53
C ILE A 41 61.39 -18.77 7.46
N GLN A 42 61.83 -17.51 7.37
CA GLN A 42 60.97 -16.33 7.38
C GLN A 42 59.88 -16.36 6.29
N SER A 43 60.21 -16.86 5.10
CA SER A 43 59.28 -16.90 3.96
C SER A 43 58.02 -17.74 4.23
N TYR A 44 58.11 -18.81 5.02
CA TYR A 44 56.93 -19.56 5.42
C TYR A 44 56.09 -18.78 6.42
N SER A 45 56.71 -18.14 7.39
CA SER A 45 56.02 -17.29 8.38
C SER A 45 55.25 -16.15 7.70
N ASP A 46 55.91 -15.44 6.78
CA ASP A 46 55.32 -14.34 6.01
C ASP A 46 54.12 -14.81 5.18
N ARG A 47 54.23 -16.00 4.55
CA ARG A 47 53.12 -16.60 3.79
C ARG A 47 51.91 -16.86 4.69
N TYR A 48 52.11 -17.51 5.84
CA TYR A 48 51.02 -17.79 6.77
C TYR A 48 50.37 -16.52 7.33
N VAL A 49 51.16 -15.50 7.66
CA VAL A 49 50.65 -14.19 8.11
C VAL A 49 49.83 -13.52 7.02
N LYS A 50 50.31 -13.55 5.77
CA LYS A 50 49.59 -13.02 4.61
C LYS A 50 48.24 -13.74 4.42
N ASP A 51 48.25 -15.07 4.42
CA ASP A 51 47.03 -15.86 4.18
C ASP A 51 46.02 -15.69 5.33
N THR A 52 46.51 -15.54 6.58
CA THR A 52 45.68 -15.15 7.74
C THR A 52 45.09 -13.75 7.57
N GLY A 53 45.87 -12.80 7.05
CA GLY A 53 45.41 -11.44 6.72
C GLY A 53 44.30 -11.46 5.67
N ASN A 54 44.46 -12.25 4.61
CA ASN A 54 43.46 -12.44 3.56
C ASN A 54 42.15 -13.03 4.13
N MET A 55 42.25 -14.01 5.05
CA MET A 55 41.07 -14.58 5.71
C MET A 55 40.31 -13.55 6.55
N ASN A 56 41.04 -12.69 7.27
CA ASN A 56 40.42 -11.59 8.02
C ASN A 56 39.73 -10.58 7.09
N GLN A 57 40.28 -10.34 5.90
CA GLN A 57 39.65 -9.48 4.90
C GLN A 57 38.34 -10.08 4.39
N VAL A 58 38.32 -11.37 4.03
CA VAL A 58 37.09 -12.08 3.62
C VAL A 58 36.03 -12.00 4.71
N ARG A 59 36.43 -12.21 5.98
CA ARG A 59 35.54 -12.07 7.13
C ARG A 59 34.95 -10.65 7.24
N SER A 60 35.77 -9.63 7.03
CA SER A 60 35.33 -8.22 7.06
C SER A 60 34.29 -7.94 5.97
N VAL A 61 34.55 -8.39 4.73
CA VAL A 61 33.63 -8.22 3.59
C VAL A 61 32.30 -8.94 3.86
N LEU A 62 32.34 -10.14 4.45
CA LEU A 62 31.13 -10.88 4.83
C LEU A 62 30.27 -10.11 5.85
N TYR A 63 30.90 -9.48 6.85
CA TYR A 63 30.17 -8.67 7.82
C TYR A 63 29.53 -7.43 7.18
N ILE A 64 30.26 -6.73 6.31
CA ILE A 64 29.72 -5.59 5.56
C ILE A 64 28.51 -6.02 4.72
N LEU A 65 28.59 -7.16 4.03
CA LEU A 65 27.49 -7.69 3.24
C LEU A 65 26.26 -7.99 4.12
N LYS A 66 26.47 -8.63 5.27
CA LYS A 66 25.42 -8.93 6.25
C LYS A 66 24.73 -7.65 6.74
N ASP A 67 25.51 -6.66 7.15
CA ASP A 67 24.98 -5.41 7.69
C ASP A 67 24.21 -4.62 6.63
N THR A 68 24.73 -4.59 5.40
CA THR A 68 24.05 -3.99 4.24
C THR A 68 22.73 -4.70 3.94
N LEU A 69 22.71 -6.03 3.95
CA LEU A 69 21.48 -6.81 3.76
C LEU A 69 20.45 -6.53 4.86
N GLN A 70 20.89 -6.46 6.12
CA GLN A 70 20.02 -6.15 7.25
C GLN A 70 19.41 -4.74 7.15
N GLN A 71 20.20 -3.76 6.70
CA GLN A 71 19.73 -2.40 6.46
C GLN A 71 18.69 -2.33 5.33
N ASP A 72 18.92 -3.06 4.23
CA ASP A 72 17.98 -3.11 3.11
C ASP A 72 16.67 -3.83 3.49
N ILE A 73 16.73 -4.90 4.29
CA ILE A 73 15.54 -5.57 4.86
C ILE A 73 14.75 -4.61 5.74
N THR A 74 15.43 -3.88 6.64
CA THR A 74 14.79 -2.93 7.55
C THR A 74 14.11 -1.80 6.76
N THR A 75 14.79 -1.28 5.74
CA THR A 75 14.25 -0.25 4.85
C THR A 75 13.04 -0.75 4.08
N ALA A 76 13.08 -1.98 3.56
CA ALA A 76 11.96 -2.60 2.87
C ALA A 76 10.76 -2.78 3.81
N SER A 77 10.99 -3.30 5.02
CA SER A 77 9.95 -3.48 6.04
C SER A 77 9.26 -2.18 6.42
N ASN A 78 10.02 -1.10 6.63
CA ASN A 78 9.47 0.22 6.93
C ASN A 78 8.60 0.75 5.78
N ARG A 79 9.01 0.55 4.52
CA ARG A 79 8.20 0.92 3.36
C ARG A 79 6.89 0.13 3.31
N VAL A 80 6.93 -1.18 3.57
CA VAL A 80 5.73 -2.02 3.64
C VAL A 80 4.78 -1.50 4.71
N LYS A 81 5.27 -1.17 5.90
CA LYS A 81 4.44 -0.58 6.98
C LYS A 81 3.75 0.72 6.53
N VAL A 82 4.48 1.62 5.87
CA VAL A 82 3.91 2.87 5.35
C VAL A 82 2.85 2.61 4.28
N ILE A 83 3.09 1.65 3.37
CA ILE A 83 2.12 1.28 2.34
C ILE A 83 0.85 0.69 2.97
N VAL A 84 0.98 -0.23 3.92
CA VAL A 84 -0.16 -0.82 4.64
C VAL A 84 -0.98 0.25 5.37
N ALA A 85 -0.31 1.20 6.04
CA ALA A 85 -1.00 2.32 6.68
C ALA A 85 -1.77 3.20 5.66
N ARG A 86 -1.21 3.40 4.46
CA ARG A 86 -1.89 4.12 3.37
C ARG A 86 -3.09 3.34 2.84
N ILE A 87 -2.98 2.03 2.65
CA ILE A 87 -4.09 1.16 2.24
C ILE A 87 -5.24 1.27 3.22
N SER A 88 -4.98 1.11 4.52
CA SER A 88 -6.00 1.23 5.57
C SER A 88 -6.70 2.59 5.57
N LYS A 89 -5.95 3.68 5.31
CA LYS A 89 -6.53 5.01 5.17
C LYS A 89 -7.46 5.10 3.95
N ILE A 90 -7.03 4.60 2.79
CA ILE A 90 -7.81 4.60 1.55
C ILE A 90 -9.10 3.78 1.74
N GLU A 91 -9.03 2.61 2.38
CA GLU A 91 -10.21 1.79 2.67
C GLU A 91 -11.23 2.54 3.54
N LYS A 92 -10.75 3.23 4.58
CA LYS A 92 -11.61 4.06 5.44
C LYS A 92 -12.26 5.21 4.68
N ASP A 93 -11.51 5.87 3.79
CA ASP A 93 -12.02 6.97 2.98
C ASP A 93 -13.01 6.47 1.92
N ASN A 94 -12.77 5.30 1.30
CA ASN A 94 -13.72 4.64 0.40
C ASN A 94 -15.02 4.28 1.11
N ALA A 95 -14.96 3.73 2.33
CA ALA A 95 -16.16 3.44 3.12
C ALA A 95 -16.99 4.69 3.40
N LYS A 96 -16.34 5.82 3.73
CA LYS A 96 -17.03 7.11 3.91
C LYS A 96 -17.65 7.62 2.61
N LEU A 97 -16.95 7.49 1.49
CA LEU A 97 -17.46 7.92 0.18
C LEU A 97 -18.69 7.08 -0.22
N GLN A 98 -18.66 5.77 -0.02
CA GLN A 98 -19.82 4.91 -0.25
C GLN A 98 -21.00 5.29 0.64
N ALA A 99 -20.76 5.57 1.93
CA ALA A 99 -21.81 6.04 2.84
C ALA A 99 -22.41 7.37 2.38
N ARG A 100 -21.58 8.32 1.95
CA ARG A 100 -22.05 9.60 1.39
C ARG A 100 -22.86 9.39 0.11
N LEU A 101 -22.40 8.52 -0.78
CA LEU A 101 -23.09 8.22 -2.03
C LEU A 101 -24.49 7.67 -1.78
N ARG A 102 -24.63 6.70 -0.85
CA ARG A 102 -25.94 6.19 -0.42
C ARG A 102 -26.85 7.28 0.15
N ILE A 103 -26.31 8.20 0.95
CA ILE A 103 -27.08 9.33 1.47
C ILE A 103 -27.55 10.24 0.33
N LEU A 104 -26.72 10.51 -0.67
CA LEU A 104 -27.10 11.31 -1.83
C LEU A 104 -28.14 10.60 -2.68
N GLU A 105 -28.03 9.29 -2.89
CA GLU A 105 -29.03 8.48 -3.61
C GLU A 105 -30.37 8.53 -2.90
N ASN A 106 -30.40 8.28 -1.59
CA ASN A 106 -31.63 8.36 -0.80
C ASN A 106 -32.25 9.76 -0.84
N LYS A 107 -31.43 10.82 -0.78
CA LYS A 107 -31.91 12.21 -0.91
C LYS A 107 -32.50 12.48 -2.30
N ARG A 108 -31.88 11.96 -3.35
CA ARG A 108 -32.37 12.08 -4.72
C ARG A 108 -33.70 11.37 -4.88
N GLU A 109 -33.82 10.13 -4.40
CA GLU A 109 -35.06 9.36 -4.46
C GLU A 109 -36.18 10.04 -3.66
N GLY A 110 -35.89 10.53 -2.46
CA GLY A 110 -36.84 11.30 -1.66
C GLY A 110 -37.28 12.60 -2.34
N ALA A 111 -36.37 13.31 -3.01
CA ALA A 111 -36.69 14.53 -3.77
C ALA A 111 -37.56 14.24 -4.99
N ILE A 112 -37.31 13.14 -5.71
CA ILE A 112 -38.16 12.70 -6.84
C ILE A 112 -39.56 12.33 -6.33
N GLY A 113 -39.66 11.53 -5.27
CA GLY A 113 -40.94 11.18 -4.66
C GLY A 113 -41.73 12.42 -4.20
N PHE A 114 -41.06 13.36 -3.54
CA PHE A 114 -41.69 14.62 -3.12
C PHE A 114 -42.14 15.46 -4.32
N TYR A 115 -41.36 15.51 -5.41
CA TYR A 115 -41.76 16.20 -6.62
C TYR A 115 -43.02 15.58 -7.24
N ASP A 116 -43.06 14.26 -7.38
CA ASP A 116 -44.21 13.53 -7.93
C ASP A 116 -45.47 13.71 -7.07
N ASP A 117 -45.33 13.67 -5.75
CA ASP A 117 -46.43 13.92 -4.81
C ASP A 117 -46.94 15.35 -4.90
N ASN A 118 -46.07 16.35 -5.06
CA ASN A 118 -46.49 17.74 -5.26
C ASN A 118 -47.24 17.93 -6.58
N VAL A 119 -46.80 17.30 -7.66
CA VAL A 119 -47.51 17.36 -8.95
C VAL A 119 -48.90 16.74 -8.83
N LYS A 120 -49.02 15.58 -8.17
CA LYS A 120 -50.32 14.94 -7.90
C LYS A 120 -51.21 15.82 -7.03
N LEU A 121 -50.68 16.38 -5.95
CA LEU A 121 -51.41 17.25 -5.03
C LEU A 121 -51.90 18.51 -5.74
N TYR A 122 -51.07 19.12 -6.57
CA TYR A 122 -51.44 20.27 -7.38
C TYR A 122 -52.59 19.96 -8.33
N ASN A 123 -52.51 18.83 -9.04
CA ASN A 123 -53.58 18.40 -9.95
C ASN A 123 -54.88 18.08 -9.20
N LEU A 124 -54.81 17.52 -8.00
CA LEU A 124 -55.97 17.28 -7.15
C LEU A 124 -56.63 18.59 -6.71
N GLN A 125 -55.84 19.56 -6.24
CA GLN A 125 -56.35 20.88 -5.85
C GLN A 125 -56.99 21.61 -7.04
N LEU A 126 -56.40 21.50 -8.23
CA LEU A 126 -56.99 22.06 -9.44
C LEU A 126 -58.35 21.43 -9.75
N LEU A 127 -58.46 20.10 -9.65
CA LEU A 127 -59.72 19.38 -9.86
C LEU A 127 -60.78 19.79 -8.83
N GLU A 128 -60.42 19.86 -7.55
CA GLU A 128 -61.31 20.32 -6.47
C GLU A 128 -61.83 21.73 -6.75
N ASN A 129 -60.96 22.66 -7.16
CA ASN A 129 -61.33 24.02 -7.50
C ASN A 129 -62.29 24.10 -8.71
N VAL A 130 -62.08 23.25 -9.72
CA VAL A 130 -62.96 23.17 -10.90
C VAL A 130 -64.34 22.65 -10.49
N ILE A 131 -64.40 21.58 -9.68
CA ILE A 131 -65.66 21.00 -9.18
C ILE A 131 -66.41 22.04 -8.34
N LEU A 132 -65.73 22.73 -7.42
CA LEU A 132 -66.32 23.79 -6.61
C LEU A 132 -66.88 24.92 -7.47
N SER A 133 -66.15 25.34 -8.50
CA SER A 133 -66.60 26.38 -9.44
C SER A 133 -67.88 25.96 -10.15
N ILE A 134 -67.96 24.71 -10.62
CA ILE A 134 -69.16 24.15 -11.26
C ILE A 134 -70.34 24.08 -10.27
N CYS A 135 -70.11 23.64 -9.03
CA CYS A 135 -71.15 23.58 -8.00
C CYS A 135 -71.70 24.97 -7.66
N ILE A 136 -70.84 25.98 -7.50
CA ILE A 136 -71.26 27.37 -7.22
C ILE A 136 -72.04 27.94 -8.41
N ALA A 137 -71.56 27.74 -9.64
CA ALA A 137 -72.27 28.18 -10.84
C ALA A 137 -73.64 27.50 -10.98
N GLY A 138 -73.73 26.20 -10.72
CA GLY A 138 -74.98 25.44 -10.77
C GLY A 138 -76.00 25.86 -9.71
N LEU A 139 -75.55 26.09 -8.46
CA LEU A 139 -76.40 26.61 -7.39
C LEU A 139 -76.86 28.05 -7.69
N GLY A 140 -75.95 28.90 -8.18
CA GLY A 140 -76.27 30.26 -8.59
C GLY A 140 -77.32 30.32 -9.72
N TYR A 141 -77.17 29.45 -10.73
CA TYR A 141 -78.15 29.32 -11.80
C TYR A 141 -79.53 28.91 -11.28
N ARG A 142 -79.58 27.89 -10.39
CA ARG A 142 -80.83 27.46 -9.75
C ARG A 142 -81.51 28.58 -8.97
N ILE A 143 -80.76 29.31 -8.15
CA ILE A 143 -81.29 30.44 -7.36
C ILE A 143 -81.79 31.58 -8.27
N TYR A 144 -81.14 31.83 -9.40
CA TYR A 144 -81.58 32.87 -10.34
C TYR A 144 -82.85 32.48 -11.09
N HIS A 145 -82.98 31.21 -11.49
CA HIS A 145 -84.15 30.69 -12.19
C HIS A 145 -85.36 30.49 -11.27
N ASP A 146 -85.15 30.17 -9.98
CA ASP A 146 -86.22 29.93 -9.00
C ASP A 146 -86.66 31.20 -8.24
N LYS A 147 -86.17 32.38 -8.62
CA LYS A 147 -86.78 33.65 -8.20
C LYS A 147 -88.07 33.89 -9.02
N PRO A 148 -89.21 34.17 -8.37
CA PRO A 148 -90.46 34.44 -9.07
C PRO A 148 -90.39 35.69 -9.96
#